data_AF-A0AA95GCT5-F1
#
_entry.id   AF-A0AA95GCT5-F1
#
_cell.length_a   1.000
_cell.length_b   1.000
_cell.length_c   1.000
_cell.angle_alpha   90.00
_cell.angle_beta   90.00
_cell.angle_gamma   90.00
#
_symmetry.space_group_name_H-M   'P 1'
#
loop_
_entity.id
_entity.type
_entity.pdbx_description
1 polymer ?
#
loop_
_entity_poly.entity_id
_entity_poly.type
_entity_poly.pdbx_seq_one_letter_code
_entity_poly.pdbx_strand_id
1 'polypeptide(L)'
;MRFKKLSKEAKIMATKEKAFDLNQISPFKVVFPELSEAEFETAMLFSLGLSKKEISWIRNVSYPAVRDILQETKIKMDFYSLNNLISMFQVRLVIFALQQCVVVRSQETNQ
;
A
#
# COMPACT_ATOMS: atom_id res chain seq x y z
N MET A 1 -6.40 -21.08 36.52
CA MET A 1 -6.54 -20.99 35.04
C MET A 1 -7.07 -19.64 34.50
N ARG A 2 -7.23 -18.57 35.31
CA ARG A 2 -7.81 -17.29 34.86
C ARG A 2 -6.79 -16.28 34.27
N PHE A 3 -5.54 -16.30 34.73
CA PHE A 3 -4.52 -15.31 34.36
C PHE A 3 -3.88 -15.52 32.97
N LYS A 4 -3.85 -16.76 32.45
CA LYS A 4 -3.37 -17.03 31.08
C LYS A 4 -4.36 -16.60 30.00
N LYS A 5 -5.65 -16.44 30.34
CA LYS A 5 -6.70 -16.03 29.40
C LYS A 5 -6.71 -14.51 29.21
N LEU A 6 -6.57 -13.76 30.30
CA LEU A 6 -6.47 -12.29 30.27
C LEU A 6 -5.19 -11.78 29.59
N SER A 7 -4.08 -12.54 29.65
CA SER A 7 -2.83 -12.19 28.95
C SER A 7 -2.91 -12.38 27.43
N LYS A 8 -3.70 -13.36 26.95
CA LYS A 8 -3.97 -13.51 25.50
C LYS A 8 -4.90 -12.42 24.98
N GLU A 9 -5.95 -12.08 25.74
CA GLU A 9 -6.89 -11.03 25.33
C GLU A 9 -6.28 -9.63 25.38
N ALA A 10 -5.41 -9.34 26.35
CA ALA A 10 -4.64 -8.08 26.37
C ALA A 10 -3.65 -7.97 25.19
N LYS A 11 -3.11 -9.09 24.70
CA LYS A 11 -2.21 -9.10 23.53
C LYS A 11 -2.97 -8.89 22.22
N ILE A 12 -4.24 -9.29 22.15
CA ILE A 12 -5.14 -9.03 21.02
C ILE A 12 -5.61 -7.56 21.02
N MET A 13 -5.72 -6.92 22.18
CA MET A 13 -6.09 -5.50 22.29
C MET A 13 -4.94 -4.51 22.02
N ALA A 14 -3.68 -4.95 22.13
CA ALA A 14 -2.50 -4.11 21.86
C ALA A 14 -2.11 -4.04 20.37
N THR A 15 -2.65 -4.91 19.51
CA THR A 15 -2.41 -4.87 18.06
C THR A 15 -3.52 -4.10 17.33
N LYS A 16 -3.97 -3.01 17.95
CA LYS A 16 -4.80 -1.98 17.32
C LYS A 16 -3.90 -0.79 16.95
N GLU A 17 -2.70 -1.06 16.43
CA GLU A 17 -2.08 -0.09 15.53
C GLU A 17 -3.05 0.04 14.37
N LYS A 18 -3.53 1.26 14.11
CA LYS A 18 -4.43 1.61 13.00
C LYS A 18 -4.19 0.67 11.82
N ALA A 19 -5.04 -0.33 11.64
CA ALA A 19 -4.96 -1.20 10.48
C ALA A 19 -5.02 -0.27 9.27
N PHE A 20 -3.99 -0.32 8.42
CA PHE A 20 -3.93 0.52 7.24
C PHE A 20 -5.17 0.22 6.39
N ASP A 21 -6.05 1.21 6.23
CA ASP A 21 -7.32 1.03 5.55
C ASP A 21 -7.06 1.06 4.03
N LEU A 22 -7.16 -0.11 3.40
CA LEU A 22 -6.94 -0.28 1.97
C LEU A 22 -7.95 0.54 1.13
N ASN A 23 -9.10 0.92 1.70
CA ASN A 23 -10.06 1.78 1.01
C ASN A 23 -9.48 3.18 0.73
N GLN A 24 -8.52 3.64 1.53
CA GLN A 24 -7.86 4.93 1.33
C GLN A 24 -6.94 4.94 0.11
N ILE A 25 -6.44 3.77 -0.31
CA ILE A 25 -5.56 3.67 -1.48
C ILE A 25 -6.30 3.37 -2.78
N SER A 26 -7.56 2.94 -2.71
CA SER A 26 -8.39 2.64 -3.87
C SER A 26 -8.46 3.77 -4.92
N PRO A 27 -8.58 5.07 -4.56
CA PRO A 27 -8.59 6.16 -5.54
C PRO A 27 -7.30 6.27 -6.37
N PHE A 28 -6.15 5.87 -5.80
CA PHE A 28 -4.87 5.92 -6.50
C PHE A 28 -4.70 4.77 -7.50
N LYS A 29 -5.62 3.80 -7.53
CA LYS A 29 -5.61 2.71 -8.50
C LYS A 29 -5.64 3.22 -9.94
N VAL A 30 -6.29 4.37 -10.16
CA VAL A 30 -6.35 5.07 -11.47
C VAL A 30 -4.97 5.45 -12.00
N VAL A 31 -3.98 5.65 -11.11
CA VAL A 31 -2.59 5.97 -11.49
C VAL A 31 -1.83 4.75 -12.02
N PHE A 32 -2.32 3.55 -11.72
CA PHE A 32 -1.69 2.27 -12.10
C PHE A 32 -2.71 1.33 -12.75
N PRO A 33 -3.23 1.68 -13.94
CA PRO A 33 -4.18 0.84 -14.67
C PRO A 33 -3.54 -0.48 -15.15
N GLU A 34 -2.21 -0.51 -15.27
CA GLU A 34 -1.42 -1.66 -15.70
C GLU A 34 -1.47 -2.83 -14.71
N LEU A 35 -1.70 -2.53 -13.42
CA LEU A 35 -1.61 -3.52 -12.35
C LEU A 35 -2.98 -4.15 -12.07
N SER A 36 -3.00 -5.34 -11.47
CA SER A 36 -4.18 -5.85 -10.80
C SER A 36 -4.42 -5.11 -9.48
N GLU A 37 -5.56 -5.33 -8.85
CA GLU A 37 -5.86 -4.77 -7.53
C GLU A 37 -4.89 -5.32 -6.47
N ALA A 38 -4.67 -6.64 -6.47
CA ALA A 38 -3.73 -7.29 -5.54
C ALA A 38 -2.27 -6.83 -5.75
N GLU A 39 -1.83 -6.65 -7.00
CA GLU A 39 -0.51 -6.10 -7.33
C GLU A 39 -0.37 -4.66 -6.84
N PHE A 40 -1.37 -3.83 -7.12
CA PHE A 40 -1.39 -2.42 -6.71
C PHE A 40 -1.35 -2.28 -5.19
N GLU A 41 -2.23 -2.95 -4.45
CA GLU A 41 -2.24 -2.88 -2.99
C GLU A 41 -0.90 -3.30 -2.39
N THR A 42 -0.34 -4.40 -2.89
CA THR A 42 0.93 -4.94 -2.39
C THR A 42 2.09 -3.99 -2.65
N ALA A 43 2.17 -3.46 -3.88
CA ALA A 43 3.23 -2.54 -4.27
C ALA A 43 3.05 -1.16 -3.60
N MET A 44 1.82 -0.71 -3.39
CA MET A 44 1.51 0.52 -2.66
C MET A 44 1.98 0.42 -1.22
N LEU A 45 1.59 -0.64 -0.49
CA LEU A 45 2.04 -0.86 0.89
C LEU A 45 3.56 -0.97 0.98
N PHE A 46 4.18 -1.66 0.02
CA PHE A 46 5.63 -1.77 -0.06
C PHE A 46 6.30 -0.41 -0.34
N SER A 47 5.69 0.45 -1.16
CA SER A 47 6.18 1.81 -1.45
C SER A 47 6.10 2.76 -0.25
N LEU A 48 5.20 2.47 0.70
CA LEU A 48 5.07 3.16 1.98
C LEU A 48 6.10 2.71 3.02
N GLY A 49 6.98 1.77 2.67
CA GLY A 49 8.05 1.28 3.53
C GLY A 49 7.66 0.08 4.41
N LEU A 50 6.48 -0.50 4.23
CA LEU A 50 6.06 -1.69 4.96
C LEU A 50 6.87 -2.91 4.54
N SER A 51 7.29 -3.71 5.51
CA SER A 51 7.97 -4.97 5.25
C SER A 51 6.99 -6.01 4.68
N LYS A 52 7.51 -6.98 3.93
CA LYS A 52 6.72 -8.09 3.37
C LYS A 52 5.92 -8.85 4.45
N LYS A 53 6.43 -8.90 5.69
CA LYS A 53 5.72 -9.49 6.82
C LYS A 53 4.50 -8.65 7.19
N GLU A 54 4.67 -7.34 7.39
CA GLU A 54 3.54 -6.45 7.71
C GLU A 54 2.49 -6.46 6.60
N ILE A 55 2.91 -6.46 5.33
CA ILE A 55 2.01 -6.57 4.18
C ILE A 55 1.22 -7.88 4.21
N SER A 56 1.89 -9.00 4.55
CA SER A 56 1.22 -10.31 4.66
C SER A 56 0.14 -10.31 5.75
N TRP A 57 0.39 -9.60 6.86
CA TRP A 57 -0.59 -9.41 7.93
C TRP A 57 -1.74 -8.48 7.51
N ILE A 58 -1.44 -7.34 6.87
CA ILE A 58 -2.45 -6.35 6.45
C ILE A 58 -3.37 -6.91 5.37
N ARG A 59 -2.80 -7.59 4.37
CA ARG A 59 -3.57 -8.20 3.28
C ARG A 59 -4.12 -9.59 3.60
N ASN A 60 -3.81 -10.14 4.78
CA ASN A 60 -4.17 -11.50 5.19
C ASN A 60 -3.77 -12.57 4.14
N VAL A 61 -2.60 -12.42 3.54
CA VAL A 61 -2.02 -13.34 2.54
C VAL A 61 -0.74 -13.96 3.07
N SER A 62 -0.28 -15.05 2.45
CA SER A 62 0.97 -15.70 2.88
C SER A 62 2.20 -14.84 2.50
N TYR A 63 3.27 -14.92 3.31
CA TYR A 63 4.53 -14.24 3.01
C TYR A 63 5.11 -14.58 1.61
N PRO A 64 5.07 -15.86 1.14
CA PRO A 64 5.45 -16.20 -0.22
C PRO A 64 4.60 -15.47 -1.26
N ALA A 65 3.27 -15.39 -1.06
CA ALA A 65 2.38 -14.69 -1.98
C ALA A 65 2.74 -13.20 -2.12
N VAL A 66 3.08 -12.52 -1.02
CA VAL A 66 3.55 -11.11 -1.08
C VAL A 66 4.82 -10.99 -1.92
N ARG A 67 5.79 -11.90 -1.73
CA ARG A 67 7.04 -11.90 -2.49
C ARG A 67 6.78 -12.12 -3.97
N ASP A 68 5.94 -13.09 -4.30
CA ASP A 68 5.68 -13.50 -5.68
C ASP A 68 4.89 -12.39 -6.41
N ILE A 69 3.89 -11.77 -5.77
CA ILE A 69 3.17 -10.61 -6.30
C ILE A 69 4.11 -9.42 -6.56
N LEU A 70 5.01 -9.10 -5.62
CA LEU A 70 5.98 -8.01 -5.83
C LEU A 70 6.93 -8.30 -7.01
N GLN A 71 7.29 -9.57 -7.19
CA GLN A 71 8.16 -9.99 -8.28
C GLN A 71 7.45 -9.94 -9.63
N GLU A 72 6.20 -10.40 -9.69
CA GLU A 72 5.32 -10.27 -10.87
C GLU A 72 5.09 -8.80 -11.23
N THR A 73 4.79 -7.96 -10.24
CA THR A 73 4.63 -6.50 -10.42
C THR A 73 5.91 -5.89 -11.00
N LYS A 74 7.07 -6.27 -10.48
CA LYS A 74 8.38 -5.80 -10.96
C LYS A 74 8.61 -6.18 -12.43
N ILE A 75 8.29 -7.42 -12.81
CA ILE A 75 8.43 -7.91 -14.19
C ILE A 75 7.45 -7.18 -15.11
N LYS A 76 6.19 -7.03 -14.68
CA LYS A 76 5.13 -6.39 -15.46
C LYS A 76 5.41 -4.91 -15.74
N MET A 77 6.02 -4.22 -14.79
CA MET A 77 6.42 -2.81 -14.95
C MET A 77 7.84 -2.63 -15.53
N ASP A 78 8.48 -3.73 -15.95
CA ASP A 78 9.83 -3.75 -16.53
C ASP A 78 10.90 -3.06 -15.65
N PHE A 79 10.86 -3.29 -14.34
CA PHE A 79 11.81 -2.70 -13.40
C PHE A 79 12.98 -3.62 -13.06
N TYR A 80 14.18 -3.03 -13.08
CA TYR A 80 15.41 -3.75 -12.72
C TYR A 80 15.45 -4.14 -11.24
N SER A 81 14.94 -3.29 -10.34
CA SER A 81 14.99 -3.50 -8.90
C SER A 81 13.66 -3.19 -8.20
N LEU A 82 13.46 -3.76 -7.02
CA LEU A 82 12.33 -3.41 -6.15
C LEU A 82 12.42 -1.95 -5.66
N ASN A 83 13.62 -1.38 -5.55
CA ASN A 83 13.78 0.04 -5.23
C ASN A 83 13.26 0.92 -6.37
N ASN A 84 13.48 0.53 -7.64
CA ASN A 84 12.93 1.27 -8.78
C ASN A 84 11.41 1.24 -8.76
N LEU A 85 10.80 0.11 -8.39
CA LEU A 85 9.36 0.00 -8.19
C LEU A 85 8.87 1.01 -7.12
N ILE A 86 9.53 1.07 -5.96
CA ILE A 86 9.19 2.04 -4.90
C ILE A 86 9.31 3.47 -5.41
N SER A 87 10.44 3.84 -6.01
CA SER A 87 10.68 5.20 -6.49
C SER A 87 9.66 5.62 -7.53
N MET A 88 9.30 4.73 -8.46
CA MET A 88 8.30 5.02 -9.49
C MET A 88 6.89 5.16 -8.91
N PHE A 89 6.54 4.34 -7.93
CA PHE A 89 5.28 4.51 -7.22
C PHE A 89 5.21 5.87 -6.54
N GLN A 90 6.26 6.25 -5.80
CA GLN A 90 6.33 7.55 -5.12
C GLN A 90 6.27 8.72 -6.11
N VAL A 91 7.04 8.67 -7.20
CA VAL A 91 7.03 9.72 -8.23
C VAL A 91 5.65 9.87 -8.88
N ARG A 92 5.02 8.77 -9.31
CA ARG A 92 3.69 8.82 -9.93
C ARG A 92 2.63 9.34 -8.96
N LEU A 93 2.66 8.93 -7.69
CA LEU A 93 1.75 9.41 -6.65
C LEU A 93 1.96 10.90 -6.36
N VAL A 94 3.20 11.37 -6.29
CA VAL A 94 3.52 12.78 -6.07
C VAL A 94 3.04 13.63 -7.25
N ILE A 95 3.29 13.21 -8.49
CA ILE A 95 2.80 13.91 -9.68
C ILE A 95 1.28 13.97 -9.67
N PHE A 96 0.60 12.85 -9.36
CA PHE A 96 -0.86 12.82 -9.25
C PHE A 96 -1.38 13.79 -8.18
N ALA A 97 -0.79 13.77 -6.98
CA ALA A 97 -1.16 14.69 -5.91
C ALA A 97 -0.94 16.16 -6.30
N LEU A 98 0.17 16.48 -6.97
CA LEU A 98 0.46 17.82 -7.47
C LEU A 98 -0.54 18.27 -8.54
N GLN A 99 -0.90 17.39 -9.49
CA GLN A 99 -1.90 17.68 -10.52
C GLN A 99 -3.27 17.97 -9.89
N GLN A 100 -3.71 17.17 -8.92
CA GLN A 100 -4.96 17.42 -8.20
C GLN A 100 -4.91 18.76 -7.44
N CYS A 101 -3.78 19.10 -6.80
CA CYS A 101 -3.58 20.39 -6.14
C CYS A 101 -3.56 21.59 -7.10
N VAL A 102 -3.15 21.40 -8.36
CA VAL A 102 -3.19 22.46 -9.40
C VAL A 102 -4.62 22.65 -9.91
N VAL A 103 -5.39 21.55 -10.06
CA VAL A 103 -6.79 21.60 -10.50
C VAL A 103 -7.67 22.33 -9.48
N VAL A 104 -7.49 22.05 -8.17
CA VAL A 104 -8.25 22.72 -7.10
C VAL A 104 -8.00 24.23 -7.12
N ARG A 105 -6.74 24.67 -7.23
CA ARG A 105 -6.41 26.11 -7.27
C ARG A 105 -6.99 26.84 -8.49
N SER A 106 -7.09 26.15 -9.63
CA SER A 106 -7.64 26.72 -10.86
C SER A 106 -9.16 26.95 -10.80
N GLN A 107 -9.87 26.24 -9.91
CA GLN A 107 -11.31 26.38 -9.71
C GLN A 107 -11.65 27.49 -8.71
N GLU A 108 -10.77 27.79 -7.76
CA GLU A 108 -10.93 28.90 -6.80
C GLU A 108 -10.66 30.28 -7.42
N THR A 109 -9.84 30.38 -8.47
CA THR A 109 -9.56 31.66 -9.16
C THR A 109 -10.60 32.08 -10.20
N ASN A 110 -11.65 31.28 -10.41
CA ASN A 110 -12.74 31.57 -11.34
C ASN A 110 -14.11 31.75 -10.65
N GLN A 111 -14.12 31.98 -9.33
CA GLN A 111 -15.26 32.51 -8.58
C GLN A 111 -14.93 33.91 -8.05
#